data_AF-A0A0P8AMI8-F1
#
_entry.id   AF-A0A0P8AMI8-F1
#
_cell.length_a   1.000
_cell.length_b   1.000
_cell.length_c   1.000
_cell.angle_alpha   90.00
_cell.angle_beta   90.00
_cell.angle_gamma   90.00
#
_symmetry.space_group_name_H-M   'P 1'
#
loop_
_entity.id
_entity.type
_entity.pdbx_description
1 polymer ?
#
loop_
_entity_poly.entity_id
_entity_poly.type
_entity_poly.pdbx_seq_one_letter_code
_entity_poly.pdbx_strand_id
1 'polypeptide(L)' 'MEMTPEGRLEEPGLVLPPPIAVPEGLHLPFSFINLRGDRALVSGHPKQDAGDGSRGHSVSWVAT' A
#
# COMPACT_ATOMS: atom_id res chain seq x y z
N MET A 1 -20.33 -4.00 20.39
CA MET A 1 -19.66 -3.04 19.48
C MET A 1 -19.40 -3.79 18.20
N GLU A 2 -19.78 -3.22 17.05
CA GLU A 2 -19.50 -3.82 15.75
C GLU A 2 -17.98 -3.88 15.55
N MET A 3 -17.45 -5.05 15.16
CA MET A 3 -16.01 -5.23 14.95
C MET A 3 -15.62 -4.74 13.56
N THR A 4 -15.13 -3.49 13.49
CA THR A 4 -14.64 -2.93 12.23
C THR A 4 -13.22 -3.43 11.91
N PRO A 5 -12.80 -3.42 10.63
CA PRO A 5 -11.43 -3.71 10.25
C PRO A 5 -10.41 -2.82 10.99
N GLU A 6 -10.73 -1.54 11.18
CA GLU A 6 -9.87 -0.57 11.87
C GLU A 6 -9.66 -0.98 13.33
N GLY A 7 -10.74 -1.29 14.07
CA GLY A 7 -10.63 -1.74 15.45
C GLY A 7 -9.83 -3.03 15.61
N ARG A 8 -9.96 -3.96 14.65
CA ARG A 8 -9.17 -5.21 14.65
C ARG A 8 -7.67 -4.98 14.41
N LEU A 9 -7.30 -3.92 13.70
CA LEU A 9 -5.89 -3.54 13.51
C LEU A 9 -5.33 -2.86 14.77
N GLU A 10 -6.15 -2.05 15.44
CA GLU A 10 -5.77 -1.34 16.67
C GLU A 10 -5.52 -2.29 17.86
N GLU A 11 -6.27 -3.40 17.96
CA GLU A 11 -6.11 -4.42 19.02
C GLU A 11 -4.66 -4.94 19.19
N PRO A 12 -3.95 -5.35 18.13
CA PRO A 12 -2.52 -5.69 18.18
C PRO A 12 -1.58 -4.47 18.09
N GLY A 13 -2.09 -3.24 18.05
CA GLY A 13 -1.30 -2.01 17.92
C GLY A 13 -0.77 -1.73 16.51
N LEU A 14 -1.42 -2.26 15.47
CA LEU A 14 -1.06 -1.99 14.08
C LEU A 14 -1.70 -0.67 13.61
N VAL A 15 -0.91 0.15 12.91
CA VAL A 15 -1.35 1.43 12.35
C VAL A 15 -1.21 1.38 10.84
N LEU A 16 -2.20 1.89 10.12
CA LEU A 16 -2.12 2.00 8.66
C LEU A 16 -1.05 3.03 8.27
N PRO A 17 -0.20 2.71 7.26
CA PRO A 17 0.76 3.67 6.75
C PRO A 17 0.04 4.85 6.07
N PRO A 18 0.71 6.01 5.94
CA PRO A 18 0.17 7.10 5.16
C PRO A 18 -0.03 6.68 3.69
N PRO A 19 -0.98 7.30 2.97
CA PRO A 19 -1.15 7.06 1.54
C PRO A 19 0.14 7.29 0.75
N ILE A 20 0.39 6.45 -0.25
CA ILE A 20 1.57 6.59 -1.12
C ILE A 20 1.45 7.89 -1.92
N ALA A 21 2.49 8.72 -1.82
CA ALA A 21 2.67 9.89 -2.67
C ALA A 21 3.58 9.52 -3.86
N VAL A 22 3.18 9.92 -5.07
CA VAL A 22 4.03 9.80 -6.26
C VAL A 22 5.02 10.98 -6.26
N PRO A 23 6.34 10.75 -6.27
CA PRO A 23 7.32 11.83 -6.35
C PRO A 23 7.14 12.68 -7.61
N GLU A 24 7.46 13.97 -7.52
CA GLU A 24 7.45 14.86 -8.67
C GLU A 24 8.35 14.32 -9.80
N GLY A 25 7.85 14.37 -11.03
CA GLY A 25 8.57 13.88 -12.22
C GLY A 25 8.50 12.37 -12.45
N LEU A 26 7.96 11.57 -11.52
CA LEU A 26 7.75 10.14 -11.74
C LEU A 26 6.43 9.87 -12.44
N HIS A 27 6.48 9.44 -13.70
CA HIS A 27 5.30 8.97 -14.43
C HIS A 27 5.08 7.47 -14.23
N LEU A 28 3.96 7.10 -13.61
CA LEU A 28 3.51 5.72 -13.51
C LEU A 28 2.47 5.43 -14.60
N PRO A 29 2.67 4.45 -15.48
CA PRO A 29 1.71 4.12 -16.55
C PRO A 29 0.47 3.36 -16.02
N PHE A 30 0.20 3.41 -14.72
CA PHE A 30 -0.91 2.74 -14.06
C PHE A 30 -1.34 3.49 -12.79
N SER A 31 -2.59 3.26 -12.37
CA SER A 31 -3.10 3.69 -11.06
C SER A 31 -2.86 2.62 -10.00
N PHE A 32 -2.61 3.01 -8.74
CA PHE A 32 -2.47 2.05 -7.63
C PHE A 32 -3.74 1.24 -7.37
N ILE A 33 -4.89 1.83 -7.65
CA ILE A 33 -6.21 1.21 -7.53
C ILE A 33 -6.89 1.25 -8.89
N ASN A 34 -7.31 0.09 -9.38
CA ASN A 34 -8.11 -0.04 -10.61
C ASN A 34 -9.49 -0.57 -10.25
N LEU A 35 -10.54 0.20 -10.55
CA LEU A 35 -11.92 -0.21 -10.33
C LEU A 35 -12.48 -0.90 -11.58
N ARG A 36 -13.08 -2.07 -11.41
CA ARG A 36 -13.75 -2.84 -12.47
C ARG A 36 -15.10 -3.33 -11.98
N GLY A 37 -16.15 -2.56 -12.27
CA GLY A 37 -17.48 -2.80 -11.71
C GLY A 37 -17.43 -2.66 -10.20
N ASP A 38 -17.73 -3.74 -9.48
CA ASP A 38 -17.73 -3.87 -8.02
C ASP A 38 -16.36 -4.28 -7.44
N ARG A 39 -15.34 -4.45 -8.29
CA ARG A 39 -14.01 -4.93 -7.87
C ARG A 39 -13.00 -3.81 -7.79
N ALA A 40 -12.27 -3.72 -6.68
CA ALA A 40 -11.06 -2.93 -6.55
C ALA A 40 -9.82 -3.83 -6.69
N LEU A 41 -8.98 -3.55 -7.68
CA LEU A 41 -7.71 -4.24 -7.90
C LEU A 41 -6.59 -3.33 -7.38
N VAL A 42 -5.87 -3.82 -6.38
CA VAL A 42 -4.73 -3.14 -5.75
C VAL A 42 -3.45 -3.59 -6.44
N SER A 43 -2.66 -2.66 -6.97
CA SER A 43 -1.34 -2.95 -7.56
C SER A 43 -0.39 -3.54 -6.52
N GLY A 44 0.71 -4.15 -6.96
CA GLY A 44 1.72 -4.67 -6.02
C GLY A 44 2.28 -3.57 -5.11
N HIS A 45 2.23 -3.77 -3.80
CA HIS A 45 2.80 -2.86 -2.80
C HIS A 45 4.02 -3.51 -2.14
N PRO A 46 5.18 -2.83 -2.09
CA PRO A 46 6.30 -3.28 -1.27
C PRO A 46 5.95 -3.15 0.21
N LYS A 47 6.73 -3.81 1.07
CA LYS A 47 6.61 -3.67 2.52
C LYS A 47 6.74 -2.20 2.92
N GLN A 48 5.73 -1.68 3.63
CA GLN A 48 5.70 -0.32 4.16
C GLN A 48 5.97 -0.39 5.66
N ASP A 49 7.21 -0.12 6.07
CA ASP A 49 7.56 0.00 7.49
C ASP A 49 7.23 1.41 8.00
N ALA A 50 6.68 1.50 9.22
CA ALA A 50 6.38 2.77 9.90
C ALA A 50 7.63 3.46 10.48
N GLY A 51 8.80 2.81 10.40
CA GLY A 51 10.10 3.35 10.82
C GLY A 51 10.81 4.09 9.69
N ASP A 52 11.80 4.92 10.05
CA ASP A 52 12.67 5.64 9.12
C ASP A 52 13.21 4.73 8.01
N GLY A 53 12.78 5.00 6.78
CA GLY A 53 13.03 4.17 5.62
C GLY A 53 14.52 4.08 5.27
N SER A 54 15.21 3.04 5.75
CA SER A 54 16.47 2.58 5.15
C SER A 54 16.77 1.11 5.40
N ARG A 55 15.95 0.19 4.89
CA ARG A 55 16.44 -1.13 4.43
C ARG A 55 15.70 -1.49 3.14
N GLY A 56 16.23 -0.98 2.03
CA GLY A 56 15.79 -1.36 0.70
C GLY A 56 16.03 -2.86 0.49
N HIS A 57 14.98 -3.66 0.64
CA HIS A 57 14.93 -4.96 -0.02
C HIS A 57 14.57 -4.69 -1.48
N SER A 58 15.45 -5.11 -2.38
CA SER A 58 15.28 -4.96 -3.83
C SER A 58 13.92 -5.51 -4.25
N VAL A 59 13.04 -4.62 -4.75
CA VAL A 59 11.82 -5.03 -5.43
C VAL A 59 12.22 -5.25 -6.89
N SER A 60 12.43 -6.51 -7.28
CA SER A 60 12.56 -6.87 -8.69
C SER A 60 11.18 -6.83 -9.32
N TRP A 61 10.89 -5.78 -10.09
CA TRP A 61 9.73 -5.73 -10.96
C TRP A 61 9.95 -6.75 -12.09
N VAL A 62 9.39 -7.95 -11.97
CA VAL A 62 9.18 -8.83 -13.12
C VAL A 62 7.87 -8.41 -13.77
N ALA A 63 7.97 -7.67 -14.86
CA ALA A 63 6.93 -7.63 -15.87
C ALA A 63 7.09 -8.90 -16.72
N THR A 64 6.06 -9.75 -16.74
CA THR A 64 5.89 -10.78 -17.76
C THR A 64 4.71 -10.43 -18.64
#